data_AF-A0A8H6PP78-F1
#
_entry.id   AF-A0A8H6PP78-F1
#
_cell.length_a   1.000
_cell.length_b   1.000
_cell.length_c   1.000
_cell.angle_alpha   90.00
_cell.angle_beta   90.00
_cell.angle_gamma   90.00
#
_symmetry.space_group_name_H-M   'P 1'
#
loop_
_entity.id
_entity.type
_entity.pdbx_description
1 polymer ?
#
loop_
_entity_poly.entity_id
_entity_poly.type
_entity_poly.pdbx_seq_one_letter_code
_entity_poly.pdbx_strand_id
1 'polypeptide(L)'
;MRQAPDPMGISSLGSDGVLRYLTADRDVIDAIVLRPGLIKALLDRTPFSQETEDTFRRVDGTLVPREQWFNPDTGLLPSLLLEEEREKVRERMAYAGEEFRK
;
A
#
# COMPACT_ATOMS: atom_id res chain seq x y z
N MET A 1 -18.23 -0.29 -9.11
CA MET A 1 -18.17 1.09 -8.58
C MET A 1 -16.79 1.30 -8.01
N ARG A 2 -16.03 2.29 -8.50
CA ARG A 2 -14.76 2.70 -7.88
C ARG A 2 -15.13 3.47 -6.62
N GLN A 3 -14.65 3.06 -5.45
CA GLN A 3 -14.85 3.85 -4.23
C GLN A 3 -14.17 5.23 -4.43
N ALA A 4 -14.74 6.27 -3.81
CA ALA A 4 -14.07 7.57 -3.77
C ALA A 4 -12.68 7.39 -3.13
N PRO A 5 -11.62 8.02 -3.68
CA PRO A 5 -10.30 7.89 -3.10
C PRO A 5 -10.33 8.36 -1.64
N ASP A 6 -9.94 7.49 -0.73
CA ASP A 6 -9.72 7.85 0.66
C ASP A 6 -8.48 8.76 0.70
N PRO A 7 -8.60 10.03 1.15
CA PRO A 7 -7.48 10.96 1.19
C PRO A 7 -6.33 10.46 2.09
N MET A 8 -6.59 9.55 3.02
CA MET A 8 -5.60 8.91 3.88
C MET A 8 -5.29 7.47 3.48
N GLY A 9 -5.83 7.01 2.35
CA GLY A 9 -5.52 5.71 1.78
C GLY A 9 -4.08 5.63 1.30
N ILE A 10 -3.55 4.41 1.29
CA ILE A 10 -2.17 4.13 0.86
C ILE A 10 -2.11 2.97 -0.12
N SER A 11 -1.05 2.91 -0.92
CA SER A 11 -0.66 1.70 -1.64
C SER A 11 0.43 0.96 -0.87
N SER A 12 0.31 -0.35 -0.72
CA SER A 12 1.28 -1.18 -0.01
C SER A 12 1.58 -2.47 -0.77
N LEU A 13 2.86 -2.77 -0.97
CA LEU A 13 3.31 -4.05 -1.53
C LEU A 13 3.54 -5.04 -0.39
N GLY A 14 2.71 -6.09 -0.33
CA GLY A 14 2.90 -7.20 0.61
C GLY A 14 4.06 -8.10 0.19
N SER A 15 4.68 -8.79 1.14
CA SER A 15 5.76 -9.78 0.88
C SER A 15 5.29 -11.00 0.08
N ASP A 16 3.98 -11.13 -0.14
CA ASP A 16 3.34 -12.06 -1.07
C ASP A 16 3.40 -11.60 -2.54
N GLY A 17 3.89 -10.39 -2.82
CA GLY A 17 4.02 -9.84 -4.17
C GLY A 17 2.75 -9.19 -4.70
N VAL A 18 1.77 -8.94 -3.83
CA VAL A 18 0.50 -8.27 -4.19
C VAL A 18 0.55 -6.81 -3.74
N LEU A 19 0.36 -5.90 -4.70
CA LEU A 19 0.21 -4.48 -4.44
C LEU A 19 -1.24 -4.17 -4.12
N ARG A 20 -1.52 -3.71 -2.89
CA ARG A 20 -2.86 -3.42 -2.40
C ARG A 20 -3.07 -1.92 -2.23
N TYR A 21 -4.27 -1.46 -2.54
CA TYR A 21 -4.75 -0.12 -2.27
C TYR A 21 -5.68 -0.18 -1.07
N LEU A 22 -5.32 0.56 -0.03
CA LEU A 22 -5.89 0.45 1.30
C LEU A 22 -6.62 1.74 1.69
N THR A 23 -7.72 1.64 2.43
CA THR A 23 -8.32 2.76 3.16
C THR A 23 -7.40 3.23 4.31
N ALA A 24 -7.78 4.32 4.97
CA ALA A 24 -7.14 4.78 6.22
C ALA A 24 -7.12 3.68 7.30
N ASP A 25 -8.18 2.87 7.36
CA ASP A 25 -8.36 1.77 8.31
C ASP A 25 -7.78 0.43 7.78
N ARG A 26 -7.02 0.49 6.68
CA ARG A 26 -6.31 -0.64 6.06
C ARG A 26 -7.20 -1.73 5.48
N ASP A 27 -8.46 -1.39 5.17
CA ASP A 27 -9.32 -2.24 4.35
C ASP A 27 -8.84 -2.22 2.90
N VAL A 28 -8.85 -3.39 2.24
CA VAL A 28 -8.41 -3.52 0.84
C VAL A 28 -9.52 -3.07 -0.11
N ILE A 29 -9.27 -2.01 -0.87
CA ILE A 29 -10.19 -1.47 -1.88
C ILE A 29 -9.90 -2.07 -3.26
N ASP A 30 -8.62 -2.26 -3.58
CA ASP A 30 -8.16 -2.80 -4.86
C ASP A 30 -6.82 -3.53 -4.68
N ALA A 31 -6.51 -4.44 -5.60
CA ALA A 31 -5.29 -5.25 -5.53
C ALA A 31 -4.78 -5.64 -6.93
N ILE A 32 -3.46 -5.62 -7.10
CA ILE A 32 -2.76 -5.99 -8.33
C ILE A 32 -1.65 -6.97 -7.98
N VAL A 33 -1.70 -8.16 -8.57
CA VAL A 33 -0.59 -9.12 -8.49
C VAL A 33 0.57 -8.69 -9.37
N LEU A 34 1.77 -8.70 -8.81
CA LEU A 34 2.97 -8.33 -9.54
C LEU A 34 3.83 -9.56 -9.81
N ARG A 35 4.28 -9.68 -11.07
CA ARG A 35 5.33 -10.63 -11.45
C ARG A 35 6.67 -10.19 -10.85
N PRO A 36 7.66 -11.09 -10.66
CA PRO A 36 8.95 -10.76 -10.06
C PRO A 36 9.65 -9.55 -10.71
N GLY A 37 9.60 -9.45 -12.05
CA GLY A 37 10.18 -8.31 -12.76
C GLY A 37 9.49 -6.97 -12.49
N LEU A 38 8.17 -6.96 -12.24
CA LEU A 38 7.43 -5.75 -11.89
C LEU A 38 7.66 -5.35 -10.43
N ILE A 39 7.80 -6.33 -9.53
CA ILE A 39 8.21 -6.09 -8.15
C ILE A 39 9.58 -5.40 -8.16
N LYS A 40 10.56 -5.96 -8.87
CA LYS A 40 11.89 -5.36 -9.00
C LYS A 40 11.84 -3.93 -9.54
N ALA A 41 11.11 -3.71 -10.64
CA ALA A 41 10.95 -2.39 -11.24
C ALA A 41 10.27 -1.37 -10.31
N LEU A 42 9.40 -1.81 -9.38
CA LEU A 42 8.82 -0.95 -8.36
C LEU A 42 9.84 -0.58 -7.28
N LEU A 43 10.60 -1.57 -6.78
CA LEU A 43 11.61 -1.39 -5.73
C LEU A 43 12.77 -0.48 -6.18
N ASP A 44 13.18 -0.59 -7.45
CA ASP A 44 14.27 0.22 -8.03
C ASP A 44 13.96 1.72 -8.13
N ARG A 45 12.73 2.14 -7.82
CA ARG A 45 12.34 3.57 -7.71
C ARG A 45 12.78 4.22 -6.40
N THR A 46 13.21 3.41 -5.44
CA THR A 46 13.70 3.84 -4.13
C THR A 46 15.16 3.42 -3.95
N PRO A 47 15.93 4.04 -3.02
CA PRO A 47 17.28 3.60 -2.73
C PRO A 47 17.33 2.09 -2.41
N PHE A 48 18.36 1.42 -2.92
CA PHE A 48 18.55 0.00 -2.70
C PHE A 48 18.65 -0.34 -1.19
N SER A 49 17.97 -1.41 -0.78
CA SER A 49 18.07 -2.00 0.56
C SER A 49 18.23 -3.51 0.41
N GLN A 50 19.26 -4.06 1.06
CA GLN A 50 19.52 -5.51 1.06
C GLN A 50 18.37 -6.29 1.71
N GLU A 51 17.82 -5.76 2.80
CA GLU A 51 16.66 -6.34 3.50
C GLU A 51 15.44 -6.43 2.58
N THR A 52 15.17 -5.36 1.83
CA THR A 52 14.08 -5.30 0.85
C THR A 52 14.33 -6.31 -0.28
N GLU A 53 15.53 -6.32 -0.84
CA GLU A 53 15.89 -7.28 -1.89
C GLU A 53 15.69 -8.72 -1.40
N ASP A 54 16.13 -9.07 -0.19
CA ASP A 54 16.00 -10.42 0.34
C ASP A 54 14.55 -10.79 0.68
N THR A 55 13.75 -9.84 1.12
CA THR A 55 12.30 -10.02 1.36
C THR A 55 11.57 -10.36 0.07
N PHE A 56 11.88 -9.65 -1.02
CA PHE A 56 11.15 -9.77 -2.29
C PHE A 56 11.83 -10.69 -3.31
N ARG A 57 13.01 -11.23 -2.99
CA ARG A 57 13.74 -12.14 -3.87
C ARG A 57 12.89 -13.36 -4.19
N ARG A 58 12.64 -13.58 -5.49
CA ARG A 58 11.82 -14.70 -6.03
C ARG A 58 10.34 -14.68 -5.63
N VAL A 59 9.84 -13.61 -5.04
CA VAL A 59 8.40 -13.45 -4.79
C VAL A 59 7.68 -13.28 -6.13
N ASP A 60 6.59 -14.02 -6.32
CA ASP A 60 5.72 -13.94 -7.50
C ASP A 60 4.25 -13.85 -7.07
N GLY A 61 3.70 -12.64 -7.12
CA GLY A 61 2.31 -12.39 -6.74
C GLY A 61 1.30 -13.10 -7.64
N THR A 62 1.68 -13.52 -8.85
CA THR A 62 0.75 -14.21 -9.76
C THR A 62 0.40 -15.62 -9.31
N LEU A 63 1.13 -16.16 -8.34
CA LEU A 63 0.86 -17.45 -7.72
C LEU A 63 -0.12 -17.34 -6.54
N VAL A 64 -0.46 -16.13 -6.10
CA VAL A 64 -1.37 -15.90 -4.96
C VAL A 64 -2.82 -16.11 -5.41
N PRO A 65 -3.59 -16.99 -4.73
CA PRO A 65 -5.03 -17.14 -4.95
C PRO A 65 -5.80 -15.84 -4.86
N ARG A 66 -6.81 -15.66 -5.72
CA ARG A 66 -7.57 -14.41 -5.83
C ARG A 66 -8.26 -14.01 -4.52
N GLU A 67 -8.68 -14.98 -3.74
CA GLU A 67 -9.33 -14.77 -2.44
C GLU A 67 -8.41 -14.03 -1.45
N GLN A 68 -7.10 -14.33 -1.50
CA GLN A 68 -6.09 -13.72 -0.64
C GLN A 68 -5.68 -12.31 -1.08
N TRP A 69 -6.08 -11.87 -2.28
CA TRP A 69 -5.79 -10.51 -2.74
C TRP A 69 -6.51 -9.48 -1.87
N PHE A 70 -7.76 -9.79 -1.51
CA PHE A 70 -8.63 -8.91 -0.73
C PHE A 70 -8.75 -9.33 0.74
N ASN A 71 -8.31 -10.54 1.09
CA ASN A 71 -8.25 -11.06 2.46
C ASN A 71 -6.83 -11.54 2.79
N PRO A 72 -5.85 -10.63 2.87
CA PRO A 72 -4.48 -11.01 3.21
C PRO A 72 -4.34 -11.44 4.66
N ASP A 73 -3.29 -12.20 4.95
CA ASP A 73 -2.84 -12.39 6.32
C ASP A 73 -2.51 -11.03 6.96
N THR A 74 -2.85 -10.85 8.23
CA THR A 74 -2.70 -9.57 8.94
C THR A 74 -1.26 -9.06 8.97
N GLY A 75 -0.27 -9.95 8.91
CA GLY A 75 1.15 -9.58 8.85
C GLY A 75 1.60 -8.97 7.50
N LEU A 76 0.78 -9.08 6.45
CA LEU A 76 1.07 -8.50 5.13
C LEU A 76 0.59 -7.05 5.00
N LEU A 77 -0.28 -6.60 5.92
CA LEU A 77 -0.78 -5.24 5.92
C LEU A 77 0.10 -4.35 6.81
N PRO A 78 0.40 -3.13 6.36
CA PRO A 78 1.10 -2.17 7.21
C PRO A 78 0.24 -1.80 8.42
N SER A 79 0.88 -1.50 9.55
CA SER A 79 0.20 -1.13 10.80
C SER A 79 -0.65 0.13 10.66
N LEU A 80 -1.82 0.14 11.31
CA LEU A 80 -2.68 1.33 11.40
C LEU A 80 -1.88 2.52 11.94
N LEU A 81 -2.25 3.72 11.47
CA LEU A 81 -1.75 4.95 12.06
C LEU A 81 -2.32 5.08 13.49
N LEU A 82 -1.50 5.58 14.40
CA LEU A 82 -1.97 5.96 15.74
C LEU A 82 -2.90 7.19 15.62
N GLU A 83 -3.82 7.36 16.56
CA GLU A 83 -4.83 8.44 16.47
C GLU A 83 -4.18 9.83 16.37
N GLU A 84 -3.08 10.07 17.10
CA GLU A 84 -2.30 11.31 17.02
C GLU A 84 -1.68 11.53 15.63
N GLU A 85 -1.26 10.45 14.95
CA GLU A 85 -0.74 10.54 13.59
C GLU A 85 -1.87 10.79 12.60
N ARG A 86 -3.05 10.18 12.81
CA ARG A 86 -4.25 10.43 12.01
C ARG A 86 -4.65 11.91 12.10
N GLU A 87 -4.64 12.49 13.29
CA GLU A 87 -4.95 13.90 13.50
C GLU A 87 -3.99 14.83 12.74
N LYS A 88 -2.67 14.59 12.85
CA LYS A 88 -1.67 15.37 12.10
C LYS A 88 -1.85 15.28 10.59
N VAL A 89 -2.20 14.09 10.07
CA VAL A 89 -2.47 13.92 8.64
C VAL A 89 -3.74 14.67 8.24
N ARG A 90 -4.81 14.61 9.05
CA ARG A 90 -6.06 15.36 8.81
C ARG A 90 -5.81 16.87 8.78
N GLU A 91 -5.07 17.41 9.74
CA GLU A 91 -4.70 18.83 9.78
C GLU A 91 -3.90 19.24 8.54
N ARG A 92 -2.90 18.45 8.16
CA ARG A 92 -2.05 18.73 6.99
C ARG A 92 -2.84 18.71 5.68
N MET A 93 -3.81 17.80 5.56
CA MET A 93 -4.70 17.72 4.39
C MET A 93 -5.70 18.87 4.35
N ALA A 94 -6.24 19.29 5.50
CA ALA A 94 -7.12 20.45 5.59
C ALA A 94 -6.40 21.73 5.14
N TYR A 95 -5.17 21.95 5.62
CA TYR A 95 -4.33 23.08 5.21
C TYR A 95 -4.02 23.08 3.71
N ALA A 96 -3.66 21.92 3.15
CA ALA A 96 -3.44 21.81 1.71
C ALA A 96 -4.70 22.15 0.90
N GLY A 97 -5.87 21.65 1.32
CA GLY A 97 -7.15 21.94 0.67
C GLY A 97 -7.56 23.42 0.72
N GLU A 98 -7.14 24.16 1.74
CA GLU A 98 -7.37 25.61 1.84
C GLU A 98 -6.43 26.41 0.92
N GLU A 99 -5.17 25.99 0.79
CA GLU A 99 -4.20 26.63 -0.11
C GLU A 99 -4.56 26.41 -1.59
N PHE A 100 -5.12 25.26 -1.97
CA PHE A 100 -5.60 25.01 -3.34
C PHE A 100 -6.90 25.76 -3.69
N ARG A 101 -7.59 26.36 -2.71
CA ARG A 101 -8.83 27.13 -2.92
C ARG A 101 -8.58 28.64 -3.07
N LYS A 102 -7.37 29.13 -2.77
CA LYS A 102 -6.95 30.52 -3.04
C LYS A 102 -6.43 30.67 -4.46
#